data_AF-A0A5S9CNP0-F1
#
_entry.id   AF-A0A5S9CNP0-F1
#
_cell.length_a   1.000
_cell.length_b   1.000
_cell.length_c   1.000
_cell.angle_alpha   90.00
_cell.angle_beta   90.00
_cell.angle_gamma   90.00
#
_symmetry.space_group_name_H-M   'P 1'
#
loop_
_entity.id
_entity.type
_entity.pdbx_description
1 polymer ?
#
loop_
_entity_poly.entity_id
_entity_poly.type
_entity_poly.pdbx_seq_one_letter_code
_entity_poly.pdbx_strand_id
1 'polypeptide(L)' 'MAVPKKRTSKSRKKIRRNIWKGKAYRAAVKAFSLAESISTGYSKSFYCTAKDEPSGSPK' A
#
# COMPACT_ATOMS: atom_id res chain seq x y z
N MET A 1 27.16 26.72 6.61
CA MET A 1 26.30 25.51 6.61
C MET A 1 27.01 24.40 7.37
N ALA A 2 26.28 23.57 8.12
CA ALA A 2 26.90 22.46 8.86
C ALA A 2 27.34 21.33 7.90
N VAL A 3 28.57 20.85 8.06
CA VAL A 3 29.16 19.78 7.24
C VAL A 3 29.35 18.52 8.09
N PRO A 4 28.98 17.32 7.61
CA PRO A 4 29.17 16.09 8.36
C PRO A 4 30.66 15.80 8.55
N LYS A 5 31.10 15.69 9.81
CA LYS A 5 32.51 15.41 10.14
C LYS A 5 32.98 14.02 9.68
N LYS A 6 32.07 13.04 9.61
CA LYS A 6 32.35 11.64 9.23
C LYS A 6 31.20 11.08 8.39
N ARG A 7 31.51 10.11 7.52
CA ARG A 7 30.50 9.38 6.77
C ARG A 7 29.66 8.49 7.69
N THR A 8 28.38 8.34 7.38
CA THR A 8 27.53 7.36 8.06
C THR A 8 27.98 5.94 7.74
N SER A 9 28.03 5.06 8.74
CA SER A 9 28.31 3.64 8.54
C SER A 9 27.25 2.99 7.62
N LYS A 10 27.62 1.87 6.99
CA LYS A 10 26.72 1.11 6.10
C LYS A 10 25.44 0.69 6.84
N SER A 11 25.57 0.20 8.08
CA SER A 11 24.43 -0.21 8.91
C SER A 11 23.46 0.94 9.20
N ARG A 12 23.96 2.09 9.70
CA ARG A 12 23.11 3.27 9.99
C ARG A 12 22.40 3.80 8.75
N LYS A 13 23.05 3.75 7.59
CA LYS A 13 22.43 4.11 6.30
C LYS A 13 21.32 3.13 5.91
N LYS A 14 21.48 1.83 6.13
CA LYS A 14 20.46 0.79 5.85
C LYS A 14 19.24 0.95 6.77
N ILE A 15 19.45 1.14 8.08
CA ILE A 15 18.36 1.32 9.05
C ILE A 15 17.44 2.48 8.65
N ARG A 16 18.00 3.65 8.30
CA ARG A 16 17.19 4.79 7.85
C ARG A 16 16.36 4.49 6.59
N ARG A 17 16.94 3.75 5.63
CA ARG A 17 16.21 3.32 4.43
C ARG A 17 15.11 2.31 4.77
N ASN A 18 15.35 1.39 5.70
CA ASN A 18 14.36 0.41 6.13
C ASN A 18 13.16 1.07 6.80
N ILE A 19 13.34 2.16 7.57
CA ILE A 19 12.22 2.91 8.15
C ILE A 19 11.32 3.47 7.04
N TRP A 20 11.89 4.00 5.96
CA TRP A 20 11.10 4.48 4.83
C TRP A 20 10.37 3.33 4.11
N LYS A 21 11.05 2.21 3.86
CA LYS A 21 10.45 1.01 3.26
C LYS A 21 9.37 0.36 4.13
N GLY A 22 9.51 0.39 5.45
CA GLY A 22 8.53 -0.16 6.39
C GLY A 22 7.16 0.51 6.33
N LYS A 23 7.10 1.77 5.87
CA LYS A 23 5.82 2.46 5.62
C LYS A 23 5.03 1.81 4.49
N ALA A 24 5.71 1.39 3.42
CA ALA A 24 5.08 0.73 2.28
C ALA A 24 4.46 -0.62 2.68
N TYR A 25 5.13 -1.38 3.55
CA TYR A 25 4.58 -2.63 4.07
C TYR A 25 3.24 -2.43 4.78
N ARG A 26 3.12 -1.40 5.65
CA ARG A 26 1.85 -1.10 6.34
C ARG A 26 0.75 -0.69 5.36
N ALA A 27 1.08 0.00 4.27
CA ALA A 27 0.13 0.33 3.22
C ALA A 27 -0.34 -0.92 2.47
N ALA A 28 0.58 -1.83 2.15
CA ALA A 28 0.28 -3.09 1.46
C ALA A 28 -0.68 -3.98 2.27
N VAL A 29 -0.46 -4.12 3.58
CA VAL A 29 -1.36 -4.91 4.46
C VAL A 29 -2.79 -4.36 4.44
N LYS A 30 -2.93 -3.03 4.53
CA LYS A 30 -4.25 -2.39 4.47
C LYS A 30 -4.91 -2.56 3.10
N ALA A 31 -4.15 -2.39 2.02
CA ALA A 31 -4.65 -2.56 0.67
C ALA A 31 -5.11 -4.00 0.40
N PHE A 32 -4.36 -4.99 0.87
CA PHE A 32 -4.73 -6.40 0.74
C PHE A 32 -6.03 -6.72 1.50
N SER A 33 -6.14 -6.31 2.76
CA SER A 33 -7.37 -6.48 3.54
C SER A 33 -8.57 -5.80 2.90
N LEU A 34 -8.37 -4.65 2.27
CA LEU A 34 -9.43 -3.93 1.55
C LEU A 34 -9.85 -4.69 0.28
N ALA A 35 -8.90 -5.21 -0.50
CA ALA A 35 -9.18 -5.96 -1.70
C ALA A 35 -10.02 -7.23 -1.41
N GLU A 36 -9.70 -7.98 -0.36
CA GLU A 36 -10.48 -9.14 0.09
C GLU A 36 -11.92 -8.76 0.47
N SER A 37 -12.09 -7.64 1.20
CA SER A 37 -13.42 -7.13 1.58
C SER A 37 -14.28 -6.73 0.38
N ILE A 38 -13.65 -6.23 -0.69
CA ILE A 38 -14.32 -5.87 -1.94
C ILE A 38 -14.65 -7.13 -2.74
N SER A 39 -13.69 -8.05 -2.88
CA SER A 39 -13.82 -9.25 -3.71
C SER A 39 -14.94 -10.19 -3.25
N THR A 40 -15.26 -10.21 -1.96
CA THR A 40 -16.33 -11.04 -1.41
C THR A 40 -17.73 -10.48 -1.67
N GLY A 41 -17.88 -9.22 -2.07
CA GLY A 41 -19.17 -8.60 -2.38
C GLY A 41 -20.15 -8.46 -1.19
N TYR A 42 -19.76 -8.90 0.01
CA TYR A 42 -20.60 -8.83 1.21
C TYR A 42 -20.61 -7.43 1.83
N SER A 43 -19.53 -6.66 1.64
CA SER A 43 -19.42 -5.31 2.20
C SER A 43 -20.23 -4.30 1.38
N LYS A 44 -21.26 -3.70 2.00
CA LYS A 44 -22.13 -2.69 1.36
C LYS A 44 -21.55 -1.26 1.41
N SER A 45 -20.41 -1.06 2.09
CA SER A 45 -19.81 0.25 2.32
C SER A 45 -18.80 0.67 1.26
N PHE A 46 -18.23 -0.27 0.52
CA PHE A 46 -17.20 -0.01 -0.48
C PHE A 46 -17.75 -0.29 -1.88
N TYR A 47 -17.69 0.72 -2.76
CA TYR A 47 -18.10 0.59 -4.16
C TYR A 47 -16.87 0.69 -5.05
N CYS A 48 -16.55 -0.38 -5.77
CA CYS A 48 -15.62 -0.32 -6.89
C CYS A 48 -16.42 -0.07 -8.15
N THR A 49 -16.18 1.06 -8.80
CA THR A 49 -16.68 1.30 -10.16
C THR A 49 -15.87 0.45 -11.12
N ALA A 50 -16.22 -0.83 -11.23
CA ALA A 50 -15.76 -1.62 -12.35
C ALA A 50 -16.29 -0.91 -13.61
N LYS A 51 -15.36 -0.51 -14.50
CA LYS A 51 -15.71 -0.12 -15.87
C LYS A 51 -16.08 -1.42 -16.58
N ASP A 52 -17.21 -1.99 -16.20
CA ASP A 52 -17.81 -3.08 -16.95
C ASP A 52 -18.31 -2.45 -18.24
N GLU A 53 -17.61 -2.73 -19.35
CA GLU A 53 -18.33 -2.88 -20.62
C GLU A 53 -19.55 -3.76 -20.33
N PRO A 54 -20.78 -3.32 -20.64
CA PRO A 54 -21.99 -3.97 -20.16
C PRO A 54 -22.20 -5.30 -20.90
N SER A 55 -21.54 -6.36 -20.47
CA SER A 55 -21.86 -7.72 -20.89
C SER A 55 -22.91 -8.30 -19.95
N GLY A 56 -24.19 -8.18 -20.35
CA GLY A 56 -25.26 -9.03 -19.84
C GLY A 56 -26.22 -8.38 -18.85
N SER A 57 -27.38 -8.01 -19.40
CA SER A 57 -28.66 -7.66 -18.76
C SER A 57 -29.08 -8.50 -17.54
N PRO A 58 -29.94 -7.95 -16.66
CA PRO A 58 -30.34 -8.60 -15.41
C PRO A 58 -31.29 -9.78 -15.66
N LYS A 59 -31.15 -10.84 -14.87
CA LYS A 59 -32.21 -11.81 -14.57
C LYS A 59 -32.75 -11.53 -13.19
#